data_AF-A0A9J7YJC2-F1
#
_entry.id   AF-A0A9J7YJC2-F1
#
_cell.length_a   1.000
_cell.length_b   1.000
_cell.length_c   1.000
_cell.angle_alpha   90.00
_cell.angle_beta   90.00
_cell.angle_gamma   90.00
#
_symmetry.space_group_name_H-M   'P 1'
#
loop_
_entity.id
_entity.type
_entity.pdbx_description
1 polymer ?
#
loop_
_entity_poly.entity_id
_entity_poly.type
_entity_poly.pdbx_seq_one_letter_code
_entity_poly.pdbx_strand_id
1 'polypeptide(L)'
;TTRRGDRTLRKIVEKDRFQTLGDLRKQWTESGVETSRATVHRRVLLNQKQRQKRLTWATEKQHWTVAQWSKVLFSDESKFCMSFGNQGARVWRKTGEKEMPKCLKSSVKYPQSVMVWGAMSAAGVGPLCF
;
A
#
# COMPACT_ATOMS: atom_id res chain seq x y z
N THR A 1 8.08 -7.74 17.99
CA THR A 1 9.29 -6.92 17.75
C THR A 1 9.46 -5.93 18.89
N THR A 2 10.70 -5.72 19.34
CA THR A 2 11.04 -4.93 20.53
C THR A 2 11.22 -3.44 20.21
N ARG A 3 11.15 -2.56 21.23
CA ARG A 3 11.47 -1.12 21.11
C ARG A 3 12.85 -0.86 20.48
N ARG A 4 13.81 -1.77 20.69
CA ARG A 4 15.15 -1.73 20.08
C ARG A 4 15.08 -1.96 18.57
N GLY A 5 14.32 -2.98 18.12
CA GLY A 5 14.11 -3.25 16.70
C GLY A 5 13.46 -2.09 15.94
N ASP A 6 12.55 -1.36 16.58
CA ASP A 6 11.91 -0.17 15.99
C ASP A 6 12.86 1.00 15.79
N ARG A 7 13.81 1.22 16.71
CA ARG A 7 14.84 2.24 16.55
C ARG A 7 15.77 1.92 15.38
N THR A 8 16.13 0.65 15.22
CA THR A 8 16.98 0.20 14.11
C THR A 8 16.30 0.39 12.76
N LEU A 9 15.03 0.00 12.64
CA LEU A 9 14.24 0.23 11.42
C LEU A 9 14.16 1.72 11.08
N ARG A 10 13.93 2.58 12.08
CA ARG A 10 13.86 4.03 11.87
C ARG A 10 15.16 4.59 11.30
N LYS A 11 16.32 4.18 11.83
CA LYS A 11 17.63 4.58 11.30
C LYS A 11 17.84 4.13 9.85
N ILE A 12 17.41 2.92 9.52
CA ILE A 12 17.49 2.37 8.15
C ILE A 12 16.65 3.22 7.19
N VAL A 13 15.42 3.56 7.56
CA VAL A 13 14.52 4.39 6.75
C VAL A 13 15.00 5.84 6.65
N GLU A 14 15.56 6.40 7.72
CA GLU A 14 16.06 7.78 7.71
C GLU A 14 17.32 7.96 6.84
N LYS A 15 18.12 6.90 6.64
CA LYS A 15 19.30 6.90 5.77
C LYS A 15 18.94 7.06 4.29
N ASP A 16 17.87 6.41 3.85
CA ASP A 16 17.28 6.60 2.52
C ASP A 16 15.78 6.25 2.56
N ARG A 17 14.95 7.26 2.32
CA ARG A 17 13.49 7.16 2.40
C ARG A 17 12.85 6.61 1.13
N PHE A 18 13.60 6.46 0.04
CA PHE A 18 13.11 5.97 -1.24
C PHE A 18 13.38 4.47 -1.47
N GLN A 19 13.97 3.79 -0.48
CA GLN A 19 14.21 2.35 -0.54
C GLN A 19 12.91 1.55 -0.65
N THR A 20 12.97 0.45 -1.39
CA THR A 20 11.80 -0.42 -1.51
C THR A 20 11.53 -1.16 -0.20
N LEU A 21 10.28 -1.59 0.01
CA LEU A 21 9.93 -2.43 1.16
C LEU A 21 10.73 -3.74 1.22
N GLY A 22 11.23 -4.23 0.08
CA GLY A 22 12.09 -5.41 0.02
C GLY A 22 13.45 -5.14 0.63
N ASP A 23 14.08 -4.02 0.24
CA ASP A 23 15.39 -3.62 0.72
C ASP A 23 15.37 -3.29 2.21
N LEU A 24 14.32 -2.58 2.65
CA LEU A 24 14.10 -2.28 4.07
C LEU A 24 13.93 -3.55 4.90
N ARG A 25 13.21 -4.55 4.40
CA ARG A 25 13.07 -5.85 5.08
C ARG A 25 14.41 -6.57 5.17
N LYS A 26 15.17 -6.61 4.07
CA LYS A 26 16.48 -7.27 4.03
C LYS A 26 17.43 -6.66 5.07
N GLN A 27 17.59 -5.34 5.07
CA GLN A 27 18.45 -4.63 6.03
C GLN A 27 17.99 -4.76 7.48
N TRP A 28 16.68 -4.79 7.71
CA TRP A 28 16.15 -4.98 9.07
C TRP A 28 16.35 -6.42 9.58
N THR A 29 16.32 -7.40 8.67
CA THR A 29 16.62 -8.80 8.97
C THR A 29 18.11 -9.00 9.26
N GLU A 30 18.99 -8.36 8.48
CA GLU A 30 20.45 -8.33 8.72
C GLU A 30 20.82 -7.71 10.08
N SER A 31 19.96 -6.84 10.62
CA SER A 31 20.10 -6.29 11.97
C SER A 31 19.67 -7.25 13.09
N GLY A 32 19.40 -8.52 12.77
CA GLY A 32 19.03 -9.57 13.72
C GLY A 32 17.56 -9.59 14.12
N VAL A 33 16.67 -8.93 13.35
CA VAL A 33 15.22 -8.94 13.62
C VAL A 33 14.49 -9.68 12.50
N GLU A 34 14.05 -10.91 12.77
CA GLU A 34 13.21 -11.63 11.81
C GLU A 34 11.84 -10.95 11.65
N THR A 35 11.53 -10.51 10.43
CA THR A 35 10.29 -9.78 10.15
C THR A 35 9.70 -10.10 8.77
N SER A 36 8.37 -10.05 8.70
CA SER A 36 7.62 -10.16 7.45
C SER A 36 7.54 -8.81 6.73
N ARG A 37 7.35 -8.84 5.41
CA ARG A 37 7.13 -7.62 4.59
C ARG A 37 5.96 -6.77 5.12
N ALA A 38 4.89 -7.43 5.57
CA ALA A 38 3.72 -6.76 6.14
C ALA A 38 4.04 -6.01 7.44
N THR A 39 4.93 -6.55 8.27
CA THR A 39 5.38 -5.90 9.50
C THR A 39 6.27 -4.70 9.22
N VAL A 40 7.17 -4.80 8.22
CA VAL A 40 8.00 -3.69 7.76
C VAL A 40 7.13 -2.55 7.23
N HIS A 41 6.19 -2.86 6.33
CA HIS A 41 5.28 -1.88 5.74
C HIS A 41 4.50 -1.07 6.78
N ARG A 42 3.93 -1.74 7.79
CA ARG A 42 3.19 -1.07 8.87
C ARG A 42 4.04 -0.10 9.71
N ARG A 43 5.36 -0.30 9.75
CA ARG A 43 6.27 0.45 10.62
C ARG A 43 7.04 1.56 9.91
N VAL A 44 7.17 1.47 8.59
CA VAL A 44 8.04 2.35 7.80
C VAL A 44 7.41 3.71 7.46
N LEU A 45 6.09 3.89 7.49
CA LEU A 45 5.46 4.91 6.62
C LEU A 45 4.91 6.17 7.28
N LEU A 46 5.21 6.48 8.54
CA LEU A 46 4.71 7.72 9.15
C LEU A 46 5.79 8.44 9.95
N ASN A 47 6.09 9.68 9.56
CA ASN A 47 6.86 10.61 10.38
C ASN A 47 6.08 11.02 11.63
N GLN A 48 6.75 11.59 12.63
CA GLN A 48 6.12 11.90 13.92
C GLN A 48 4.94 12.88 13.77
N LYS A 49 5.04 13.87 12.89
CA LYS A 49 3.97 14.84 12.60
C LYS A 49 2.74 14.14 12.00
N GLN A 50 2.93 13.21 11.07
CA GLN A 50 1.86 12.42 10.46
C GLN A 50 1.20 11.49 11.48
N ARG A 51 1.98 10.86 12.36
CA ARG A 51 1.46 10.04 13.46
C ARG A 51 0.58 10.86 14.39
N GLN A 52 1.05 12.04 14.80
CA GLN A 52 0.27 12.91 15.69
C GLN A 52 -1.03 13.35 15.04
N LYS A 53 -0.99 13.82 13.78
CA LYS A 53 -2.20 14.23 13.04
C LYS A 53 -3.21 13.08 12.92
N ARG A 54 -2.75 11.87 12.58
CA ARG A 54 -3.62 10.68 12.49
C ARG A 54 -4.22 10.29 13.84
N LEU A 55 -3.42 10.36 14.91
CA LEU A 55 -3.88 10.05 16.26
C LEU A 55 -4.93 11.06 16.71
N THR A 56 -4.66 12.36 16.59
CA THR A 56 -5.60 13.43 16.94
C THR A 56 -6.93 13.25 16.19
N TRP A 57 -6.88 13.05 14.87
CA TRP A 57 -8.10 12.82 14.07
C TRP A 57 -8.87 11.56 14.52
N ALA A 58 -8.17 10.45 14.79
CA ALA A 58 -8.81 9.21 15.24
C ALA A 58 -9.46 9.37 16.62
N THR A 59 -8.79 10.03 17.56
CA THR A 59 -9.33 10.29 18.90
C THR A 59 -10.55 11.21 18.84
N GLU A 60 -10.52 12.27 18.03
CA GLU A 60 -11.66 13.18 17.83
C GLU A 60 -12.90 12.48 17.29
N LYS A 61 -12.71 11.44 16.46
CA LYS A 61 -13.78 10.69 15.79
C LYS A 61 -14.08 9.33 16.42
N GLN A 62 -13.40 8.96 17.50
CA GLN A 62 -13.51 7.63 18.13
C GLN A 62 -14.93 7.33 18.62
N HIS A 63 -15.64 8.34 19.11
CA HIS A 63 -16.99 8.21 19.66
C HIS A 63 -18.09 8.63 18.68
N TRP A 64 -17.77 8.79 17.39
CA TRP A 64 -18.77 9.14 16.40
C TRP A 64 -19.80 8.03 16.21
N THR A 65 -21.07 8.42 16.24
CA THR A 65 -22.20 7.51 16.02
C THR A 65 -22.37 7.18 14.54
N VAL A 66 -23.11 6.11 14.24
CA VAL A 66 -23.46 5.75 12.85
C VAL A 66 -24.17 6.92 12.13
N ALA A 67 -25.01 7.68 12.83
CA ALA A 67 -25.71 8.84 12.28
C ALA A 67 -24.80 10.04 11.99
N GLN A 68 -23.61 10.12 12.62
CA GLN A 68 -22.60 11.11 12.29
C GLN A 68 -21.78 10.66 11.09
N TRP A 69 -21.39 9.38 11.03
CA TRP A 69 -20.72 8.80 9.87
C TRP A 69 -21.59 8.84 8.61
N SER A 70 -22.91 8.70 8.74
CA SER A 70 -23.82 8.73 7.59
C SER A 70 -23.89 10.09 6.88
N LYS A 71 -23.42 11.16 7.53
CA LYS A 71 -23.33 12.51 6.94
C LYS A 71 -22.02 12.77 6.21
N VAL A 72 -21.08 11.82 6.22
CA VAL A 72 -19.78 11.96 5.56
C VAL A 72 -19.86 11.50 4.11
N LEU A 73 -19.38 12.34 3.20
CA LEU A 73 -19.09 11.98 1.82
C LEU A 73 -17.59 11.71 1.67
N PHE A 74 -17.24 10.49 1.30
CA PHE A 74 -15.88 10.12 0.95
C PHE A 74 -15.68 10.30 -0.54
N SER A 75 -14.52 10.80 -0.96
CA SER A 75 -14.14 10.91 -2.37
C SER A 75 -12.68 10.52 -2.55
N ASP A 76 -12.35 9.90 -3.67
CA ASP A 76 -10.98 9.56 -4.04
C ASP A 76 -10.82 9.46 -5.55
N GLU A 77 -9.57 9.44 -6.00
CA GLU A 77 -9.20 9.19 -7.39
C GLU A 77 -8.48 7.86 -7.50
N SER A 78 -8.90 7.03 -8.45
CA SER A 78 -8.26 5.74 -8.72
C SER A 78 -7.92 5.57 -10.19
N LYS A 79 -6.75 4.97 -10.44
CA LYS A 79 -6.27 4.66 -11.77
C LYS A 79 -6.70 3.24 -12.15
N PHE A 80 -7.54 3.12 -13.17
CA PHE A 80 -7.95 1.84 -13.74
C PHE A 80 -7.17 1.55 -15.01
N CYS A 81 -6.29 0.54 -14.98
CA CYS A 81 -5.58 0.09 -16.17
C CYS A 81 -6.49 -0.81 -17.03
N MET A 82 -6.62 -0.50 -18.31
CA MET A 82 -7.46 -1.25 -19.26
C MET A 82 -6.77 -2.54 -19.74
N SER A 83 -5.44 -2.55 -19.79
CA SER A 83 -4.69 -3.79 -19.98
C SER A 83 -4.75 -4.63 -18.70
N PHE A 84 -4.84 -5.96 -18.83
CA PHE A 84 -4.75 -6.94 -17.74
C PHE A 84 -3.90 -6.40 -16.59
N GLY A 85 -4.53 -6.17 -15.43
CA GLY A 85 -3.96 -5.40 -14.33
C GLY A 85 -2.60 -5.92 -13.85
N ASN A 86 -2.08 -5.33 -12.77
CA ASN A 86 -0.78 -5.69 -12.18
C ASN A 86 -0.58 -7.20 -11.85
N GLN A 87 -1.60 -8.02 -12.03
CA GLN A 87 -1.56 -9.48 -11.98
C GLN A 87 -1.78 -10.03 -13.40
N GLY A 88 -0.69 -10.32 -14.11
CA GLY A 88 -0.75 -11.08 -15.36
C GLY A 88 -1.42 -12.44 -15.18
N ALA A 89 -1.75 -13.11 -16.29
CA ALA A 89 -2.34 -14.44 -16.25
C ALA A 89 -1.43 -15.39 -15.42
N ARG A 90 -2.03 -16.11 -14.47
CA ARG A 90 -1.30 -17.13 -13.71
C ARG A 90 -0.96 -18.27 -14.66
N VAL A 91 0.31 -18.66 -14.73
CA VAL A 91 0.79 -19.78 -15.53
C VAL A 91 1.24 -20.90 -14.61
N TRP A 92 0.88 -22.14 -14.95
CA TRP A 92 1.44 -23.34 -14.33
C TRP A 92 2.69 -23.73 -15.10
N ARG A 93 3.80 -23.98 -14.42
CA ARG A 93 5.07 -24.36 -15.06
C ARG A 93 5.94 -25.22 -14.14
N LYS A 94 6.81 -26.04 -14.72
CA LYS A 94 7.83 -26.81 -14.00
C LYS A 94 9.05 -25.96 -13.67
N THR A 95 9.89 -26.45 -12.76
CA THR A 95 11.19 -25.84 -12.45
C THR A 95 12.04 -25.76 -13.72
N GLY A 96 12.58 -24.58 -14.03
CA GLY A 96 13.37 -24.33 -15.25
C GLY A 96 12.59 -23.73 -16.42
N GLU A 97 11.26 -23.82 -16.44
CA GLU A 97 10.43 -23.27 -17.54
C GLU A 97 10.16 -21.76 -17.38
N LYS A 98 10.90 -21.07 -16.51
CA LYS A 98 10.59 -19.69 -16.12
C LYS A 98 10.65 -18.72 -17.30
N GLU A 99 11.67 -18.88 -18.13
CA GLU A 99 11.98 -17.99 -19.25
C GLU A 99 11.38 -18.50 -20.58
N MET A 100 10.57 -19.57 -20.55
CA MET A 100 9.93 -20.06 -21.76
C MET A 100 8.90 -19.02 -22.26
N PRO A 101 8.87 -18.68 -23.56
CA PRO A 101 7.92 -17.70 -24.10
C PRO A 101 6.45 -18.00 -23.75
N LYS A 102 6.07 -19.29 -23.70
CA LYS A 102 4.73 -19.76 -23.28
C LYS A 102 4.38 -19.40 -21.82
N CYS A 103 5.38 -19.14 -20.99
CA CYS A 103 5.27 -18.80 -19.57
C CYS A 103 5.50 -17.31 -19.30
N LEU A 104 5.74 -16.51 -20.34
CA LEU A 104 5.96 -15.08 -20.26
C LEU A 104 4.81 -14.34 -20.93
N LYS A 105 4.46 -13.17 -20.39
CA LYS A 105 3.54 -12.23 -21.00
C LYS A 105 4.26 -10.90 -21.11
N SER A 106 4.28 -10.32 -22.31
CA SER A 106 4.86 -8.99 -22.51
C SER A 106 4.09 -7.98 -21.65
N SER A 107 4.82 -7.09 -21.00
CA SER A 107 4.28 -5.97 -20.26
C SER A 107 4.79 -4.67 -20.87
N VAL A 108 3.96 -3.63 -20.84
CA VAL A 108 4.34 -2.28 -21.23
C VAL A 108 4.59 -1.45 -19.97
N LYS A 109 5.59 -0.55 -20.01
CA LYS A 109 5.92 0.33 -18.88
C LYS A 109 4.76 1.26 -18.51
N TYR A 110 3.99 1.70 -19.51
CA TYR A 110 2.84 2.60 -19.35
C TYR A 110 1.61 1.98 -20.01
N PRO A 111 0.85 1.16 -19.27
CA PRO A 111 -0.39 0.61 -19.81
C PRO A 111 -1.43 1.70 -20.02
N GLN A 112 -2.30 1.51 -21.01
CA GLN A 112 -3.48 2.34 -21.19
C GLN A 112 -4.35 2.26 -19.93
N SER A 113 -4.79 3.40 -19.45
CA SER A 113 -5.52 3.53 -18.20
C SER A 113 -6.42 4.74 -18.22
N VAL A 114 -7.48 4.68 -17.42
CA VAL A 114 -8.38 5.79 -17.15
C VAL A 114 -8.23 6.21 -15.69
N MET A 115 -8.10 7.51 -15.45
CA MET A 115 -8.21 8.08 -14.11
C MET A 115 -9.69 8.30 -13.82
N VAL A 116 -10.15 7.80 -12.69
CA VAL A 116 -11.56 7.89 -12.32
C VAL A 116 -11.66 8.59 -10.98
N TRP A 117 -12.44 9.64 -10.92
CA TRP A 117 -12.89 10.25 -9.67
C TRP A 117 -14.22 9.61 -9.25
N GLY A 118 -14.39 9.35 -7.96
CA GLY A 118 -15.66 8.90 -7.43
C GLY A 118 -15.88 9.35 -6.00
N ALA A 119 -17.15 9.37 -5.59
CA ALA A 119 -17.53 9.63 -4.22
C ALA A 119 -18.56 8.60 -3.71
N MET A 120 -18.59 8.37 -2.41
CA MET A 120 -19.57 7.49 -1.75
C MET A 120 -19.92 8.00 -0.35
N SER A 121 -21.15 7.72 0.08
CA SER A 121 -21.62 7.98 1.44
C SER A 121 -22.31 6.73 2.00
N ALA A 122 -22.84 6.81 3.21
CA ALA A 122 -23.64 5.71 3.77
C ALA A 122 -24.92 5.41 2.96
N ALA A 123 -25.40 6.35 2.14
CA ALA A 123 -26.56 6.16 1.29
C ALA A 123 -26.24 5.41 -0.02
N GLY A 124 -24.96 5.27 -0.38
CA GLY A 124 -24.53 4.56 -1.58
C GLY A 124 -23.41 5.26 -2.34
N VAL A 125 -23.19 4.80 -3.56
CA VAL A 125 -22.16 5.34 -4.47
C VAL A 125 -22.72 6.55 -5.19
N GLY A 126 -21.95 7.64 -5.18
CA GLY A 126 -22.24 8.87 -5.91
C GLY A 126 -21.75 8.81 -7.36
N PRO A 127 -21.67 9.97 -8.04
CA PRO A 127 -21.20 10.04 -9.42
C PRO A 127 -19.77 9.50 -9.57
N LEU A 128 -19.53 8.90 -10.73
CA LEU A 128 -18.22 8.41 -11.16
C LEU A 128 -17.86 9.13 -12.45
N CYS A 129 -16.74 9.85 -12.45
CA CYS A 129 -16.30 10.72 -13.54
C CYS A 129 -14.94 10.26 -14.06
N PHE A 130 -14.73 10.32 -15.37
CA PHE A 130 -13.52 9.87 -16.09
C PHE A 130 -12.95 10.94 -17.00
#